data_AF-A0A1F6BUJ4-F1
#
_entry.id   AF-A0A1F6BUJ4-F1
#
_cell.length_a   1.000
_cell.length_b   1.000
_cell.length_c   1.000
_cell.angle_alpha   90.00
_cell.angle_beta   90.00
_cell.angle_gamma   90.00
#
_symmetry.space_group_name_H-M   'P 1'
#
loop_
_entity.id
_entity.type
_entity.pdbx_description
1 polymer ?
#
loop_
_entity_poly.entity_id
_entity_poly.type
_entity_poly.pdbx_seq_one_letter_code
_entity_poly.pdbx_strand_id
1 'polypeptide(L)'
;MTHRNETEYQNIVKAKLELLYSEVEVQWRPFRGEGRGIYAPIVDIAVGPFAIEAQYGNRYAELLTETHDFIDRLIEKHNANVEDDDEQTSFRRVGRFNRNARCLLCIEIEDSGGRKHCLGDLVNASALGRIGLLVARSKKTLKVFLRQRVYLNYLKSVRKNTFRTDNALVLTEAQFDECLDAIGKRTAPSP
;
A
#
# COMPACT_ATOMS: atom_id res chain seq x y z
N MET A 1 -0.01 -25.39 3.84
CA MET A 1 0.78 -24.32 3.20
C MET A 1 1.95 -24.02 4.11
N THR A 2 3.17 -24.20 3.64
CA THR A 2 4.38 -23.81 4.37
C THR A 2 4.39 -22.28 4.45
N HIS A 3 4.44 -21.73 5.66
CA HIS A 3 4.50 -20.29 5.86
C HIS A 3 5.83 -19.78 5.29
N ARG A 4 5.78 -19.01 4.19
CA ARG A 4 6.99 -18.39 3.61
C ARG A 4 7.60 -17.45 4.65
N ASN A 5 8.92 -17.42 4.78
CA ASN A 5 9.54 -16.37 5.61
C ASN A 5 9.34 -15.01 4.91
N GLU A 6 9.44 -13.93 5.67
CA GLU A 6 9.12 -12.58 5.20
C GLU A 6 9.99 -12.13 4.02
N THR A 7 11.31 -12.33 4.12
CA THR A 7 12.26 -11.97 3.06
C THR A 7 12.02 -12.73 1.76
N GLU A 8 11.68 -14.01 1.84
CA GLU A 8 11.31 -14.82 0.68
C GLU A 8 10.05 -14.28 0.01
N TYR A 9 9.03 -13.94 0.80
CA TYR A 9 7.80 -13.35 0.28
C TYR A 9 8.04 -11.98 -0.36
N GLN A 10 8.83 -11.11 0.27
CA GLN A 10 9.22 -9.80 -0.28
C GLN A 10 9.88 -9.93 -1.66
N ASN A 11 10.80 -10.88 -1.83
CA ASN A 11 11.48 -11.10 -3.11
C ASN A 11 10.55 -11.64 -4.19
N ILE A 12 9.59 -12.52 -3.84
CA ILE A 12 8.57 -13.01 -4.78
C ILE A 12 7.68 -11.86 -5.26
N VAL A 13 7.21 -11.03 -4.32
CA VAL A 13 6.39 -9.85 -4.64
C VAL A 13 7.18 -8.88 -5.52
N LYS A 14 8.45 -8.61 -5.19
CA LYS A 14 9.34 -7.77 -6.00
C LYS A 14 9.41 -8.27 -7.45
N ALA A 15 9.74 -9.54 -7.67
CA ALA A 15 9.85 -10.12 -9.01
C ALA A 15 8.54 -10.02 -9.82
N LYS A 16 7.38 -10.11 -9.15
CA LYS A 16 6.06 -9.94 -9.79
C LYS A 16 5.77 -8.48 -10.16
N LEU A 17 6.10 -7.54 -9.27
CA LEU A 17 5.89 -6.11 -9.50
C LEU A 17 6.85 -5.55 -10.57
N GLU A 18 8.06 -6.11 -10.70
CA GLU A 18 9.03 -5.76 -11.76
C GLU A 18 8.51 -6.07 -13.18
N LEU A 19 7.44 -6.86 -13.31
CA LEU A 19 6.74 -7.05 -14.60
C LEU A 19 5.90 -5.84 -15.01
N LEU A 20 5.55 -4.96 -14.07
CA LEU A 20 4.78 -3.73 -14.31
C LEU A 20 5.60 -2.46 -14.16
N TYR A 21 6.59 -2.47 -13.27
CA TYR A 21 7.31 -1.27 -12.85
C TYR A 21 8.82 -1.46 -12.99
N SER A 22 9.51 -0.41 -13.43
CA SER A 22 10.97 -0.42 -13.61
C SER A 22 11.77 -0.31 -12.31
N GLU A 23 11.15 0.19 -11.24
CA GLU A 23 11.81 0.46 -9.96
C GLU A 23 11.02 -0.21 -8.83
N VAL A 24 11.56 -1.29 -8.27
CA VAL A 24 10.98 -2.00 -7.12
C VAL A 24 12.09 -2.34 -6.13
N GLU A 25 11.90 -1.97 -4.87
CA GLU A 25 12.90 -2.20 -3.82
C GLU A 25 12.28 -2.90 -2.61
N VAL A 26 13.04 -3.80 -2.01
CA VAL A 26 12.71 -4.43 -0.71
C VAL A 26 13.50 -3.76 0.40
N GLN A 27 12.93 -3.66 1.60
CA GLN A 27 13.58 -3.04 2.75
C GLN A 27 14.08 -1.62 2.45
N TRP A 28 13.23 -0.84 1.78
CA TRP A 28 13.57 0.47 1.23
C TRP A 28 13.66 1.53 2.33
N ARG A 29 14.65 2.43 2.21
CA ARG A 29 14.95 3.49 3.18
C ARG A 29 14.62 4.88 2.60
N PRO A 30 13.39 5.39 2.77
CA PRO A 30 12.91 6.64 2.14
C PRO A 30 13.71 7.89 2.49
N PHE A 31 14.38 7.90 3.65
CA PHE A 31 15.11 9.05 4.18
C PHE A 31 16.63 8.86 4.11
N ARG A 32 17.11 7.98 3.21
CA ARG A 32 18.55 7.80 3.02
C ARG A 32 19.18 9.12 2.59
N GLY A 33 20.13 9.63 3.38
CA GLY A 33 20.81 10.90 3.13
C GLY A 33 20.20 12.10 3.88
N GLU A 34 19.01 11.95 4.45
CA GLU A 34 18.40 12.94 5.33
C GLU A 34 19.03 12.83 6.74
N GLY A 35 19.20 13.96 7.44
CA GLY A 35 19.95 14.03 8.71
C GLY A 35 19.42 13.11 9.81
N ARG A 36 20.31 12.66 10.72
CA ARG A 36 20.06 11.67 11.79
C ARG A 36 19.05 12.08 12.89
N GLY A 37 18.30 13.17 12.69
CA GLY A 37 17.39 13.75 13.69
C GLY A 37 15.92 13.35 13.55
N ILE A 38 15.55 12.62 12.49
CA ILE A 38 14.17 12.23 12.23
C ILE A 38 14.00 10.71 12.24
N TYR A 39 12.81 10.24 12.63
CA TYR A 39 12.43 8.83 12.48
C TYR A 39 12.47 8.44 11.00
N ALA A 40 13.14 7.34 10.68
CA ALA A 40 13.30 6.83 9.32
C ALA A 40 12.80 5.38 9.26
N PRO A 41 11.55 5.14 8.82
CA PRO A 41 11.03 3.79 8.66
C PRO A 41 11.81 3.03 7.58
N ILE A 42 11.85 1.71 7.71
CA ILE A 42 12.26 0.80 6.65
C ILE A 42 10.96 0.19 6.13
N VAL A 43 10.68 0.39 4.85
CA VAL A 43 9.47 -0.10 4.19
C VAL A 43 9.75 -1.48 3.63
N ASP A 44 8.83 -2.43 3.83
CA ASP A 44 9.04 -3.80 3.36
C ASP A 44 9.24 -3.89 1.85
N ILE A 45 8.36 -3.24 1.08
CA ILE A 45 8.47 -3.13 -0.37
C ILE A 45 8.01 -1.76 -0.84
N ALA A 46 8.78 -1.13 -1.73
CA ALA A 46 8.43 0.14 -2.34
C ALA A 46 8.55 0.07 -3.87
N VAL A 47 7.62 0.73 -4.57
CA VAL A 47 7.62 0.85 -6.03
C VAL A 47 7.83 2.32 -6.41
N GLY A 48 8.83 2.57 -7.25
CA GLY A 48 9.24 3.89 -7.68
C GLY A 48 8.36 4.52 -8.79
N PRO A 49 8.78 5.67 -9.33
CA PRO A 49 10.06 6.35 -9.07
C PRO A 49 10.20 6.84 -7.63
N PHE A 50 11.43 6.89 -7.10
CA PHE A 50 11.67 7.26 -5.70
C PHE A 50 11.97 8.75 -5.50
N ALA A 51 11.03 9.46 -4.88
CA ALA A 51 11.11 10.90 -4.58
C ALA A 51 11.96 11.18 -3.33
N ILE A 52 13.29 11.08 -3.43
CA ILE A 52 14.22 11.45 -2.34
C ILE A 52 14.48 12.98 -2.34
N GLU A 53 14.81 13.53 -3.51
CA GLU A 53 15.17 14.95 -3.69
C GLU A 53 14.22 15.70 -4.64
N ALA A 54 13.20 15.01 -5.17
CA ALA A 54 12.26 15.53 -6.17
C ALA A 54 10.81 15.17 -5.83
N GLN A 55 9.85 15.80 -6.52
CA GLN A 55 8.43 15.46 -6.43
C GLN A 55 7.93 14.84 -7.73
N TYR A 56 7.36 13.63 -7.65
CA TYR A 56 6.89 12.88 -8.82
C TYR A 56 5.35 12.79 -8.93
N GLY A 57 4.62 13.72 -8.30
CA GLY A 57 3.15 13.65 -8.22
C GLY A 57 2.42 13.48 -9.57
N ASN A 58 2.90 14.12 -10.64
CA ASN A 58 2.33 13.94 -11.98
C ASN A 58 2.73 12.60 -12.60
N ARG A 59 4.00 12.19 -12.46
CA ARG A 59 4.48 10.89 -12.95
C ARG A 59 3.78 9.73 -12.27
N TYR A 60 3.48 9.84 -10.97
CA TYR A 60 2.67 8.84 -10.28
C TYR A 60 1.24 8.77 -10.82
N ALA A 61 0.63 9.89 -11.21
CA ALA A 61 -0.71 9.88 -11.80
C ALA A 61 -0.73 9.19 -13.17
N GLU A 62 0.31 9.38 -13.98
CA GLU A 62 0.51 8.64 -15.23
C GLU A 62 0.65 7.14 -14.96
N LEU A 63 1.56 6.74 -14.05
CA LEU A 63 1.78 5.34 -13.69
C LEU A 63 0.52 4.66 -13.17
N LEU A 64 -0.26 5.33 -12.31
CA LEU A 64 -1.56 4.80 -11.85
C LEU A 64 -2.50 4.54 -13.03
N THR A 65 -2.49 5.41 -14.05
CA THR A 65 -3.33 5.26 -15.24
C THR A 65 -2.82 4.12 -16.13
N GLU A 66 -1.50 4.02 -16.31
CA GLU A 66 -0.84 2.93 -17.05
C GLU A 66 -1.12 1.55 -16.42
N THR A 67 -1.21 1.49 -15.09
CA THR A 67 -1.46 0.25 -14.34
C THR A 67 -2.86 0.17 -13.72
N HIS A 68 -3.82 0.89 -14.31
CA HIS A 68 -5.20 1.02 -13.81
C HIS A 68 -5.82 -0.32 -13.41
N ASP A 69 -5.78 -1.33 -14.28
CA ASP A 69 -6.38 -2.65 -14.04
C ASP A 69 -5.81 -3.35 -12.80
N PHE A 70 -4.52 -3.16 -12.52
CA PHE A 70 -3.89 -3.72 -11.33
C PHE A 70 -4.35 -2.96 -10.07
N ILE A 71 -4.37 -1.63 -10.13
CA ILE A 71 -4.82 -0.78 -9.01
C ILE A 71 -6.29 -1.00 -8.69
N ASP A 72 -7.15 -1.13 -9.69
CA ASP A 72 -8.58 -1.41 -9.52
C ASP A 72 -8.81 -2.75 -8.83
N ARG A 73 -8.08 -3.81 -9.20
CA ARG A 73 -8.15 -5.10 -8.49
C ARG A 73 -7.75 -4.96 -7.02
N LEU A 74 -6.72 -4.18 -6.70
CA LEU A 74 -6.35 -3.92 -5.30
C LEU A 74 -7.49 -3.21 -4.55
N ILE A 75 -8.13 -2.23 -5.19
CA ILE A 75 -9.26 -1.49 -4.62
C ILE A 75 -10.47 -2.40 -4.41
N GLU A 76 -10.80 -3.25 -5.37
CA GLU A 76 -11.88 -4.24 -5.26
C GLU A 76 -11.66 -5.18 -4.07
N LYS A 77 -10.45 -5.73 -3.94
CA LYS A 77 -10.09 -6.62 -2.81
C LYS A 77 -10.11 -5.88 -1.48
N HIS A 78 -9.64 -4.64 -1.45
CA HIS A 78 -9.74 -3.80 -0.27
C HIS A 78 -11.20 -3.57 0.13
N ASN A 79 -12.05 -3.12 -0.80
CA ASN A 79 -13.45 -2.81 -0.55
C ASN A 79 -14.24 -4.06 -0.10
N ALA A 80 -13.87 -5.25 -0.56
CA ALA A 80 -14.44 -6.51 -0.08
C ALA A 80 -14.10 -6.83 1.39
N ASN A 81 -13.08 -6.18 1.98
CA ASN A 81 -12.72 -6.32 3.38
C ASN A 81 -13.33 -5.23 4.28
N VAL A 82 -13.90 -4.18 3.69
CA VAL A 82 -14.47 -3.04 4.41
C VAL A 82 -15.90 -3.40 4.84
N GLU A 83 -16.19 -3.28 6.14
CA GLU A 83 -17.53 -3.48 6.70
C GLU A 83 -18.42 -2.24 6.42
N ASP A 84 -19.76 -2.37 6.51
CA ASP A 84 -20.73 -1.34 6.08
C ASP A 84 -20.51 0.07 6.68
N ASP A 85 -19.89 0.16 7.86
CA ASP A 85 -19.65 1.42 8.58
C ASP A 85 -18.36 2.15 8.14
N ASP A 86 -17.53 1.56 7.27
CA ASP A 86 -16.30 2.17 6.78
C ASP A 86 -16.39 2.55 5.30
N GLU A 87 -15.66 3.59 4.92
CA GLU A 87 -15.80 4.20 3.61
C GLU A 87 -15.02 3.39 2.57
N GLN A 88 -15.75 2.79 1.63
CA GLN A 88 -15.17 2.22 0.43
C GLN A 88 -14.39 3.28 -0.36
N THR A 89 -13.37 2.84 -1.08
CA THR A 89 -12.55 3.72 -1.91
C THR A 89 -12.76 3.46 -3.40
N SER A 90 -12.21 4.33 -4.23
CA SER A 90 -12.26 4.22 -5.69
C SER A 90 -10.95 4.72 -6.28
N PHE A 91 -10.67 4.35 -7.54
CA PHE A 91 -9.46 4.78 -8.25
C PHE A 91 -9.30 6.30 -8.22
N ARG A 92 -10.39 7.02 -8.51
CA ARG A 92 -10.42 8.50 -8.47
C ARG A 92 -10.07 9.05 -7.09
N ARG A 93 -10.50 8.39 -6.02
CA ARG A 93 -10.25 8.85 -4.64
C ARG A 93 -8.80 8.64 -4.25
N VAL A 94 -8.27 7.43 -4.40
CA VAL A 94 -6.87 7.14 -4.06
C VAL A 94 -5.92 7.92 -4.97
N GLY A 95 -6.25 8.02 -6.25
CA GLY A 95 -5.46 8.74 -7.25
C GLY A 95 -5.42 10.26 -7.07
N ARG A 96 -6.15 10.84 -6.11
CA ARG A 96 -6.06 12.28 -5.75
C ARG A 96 -5.28 12.54 -4.48
N PHE A 97 -5.00 11.51 -3.69
CA PHE A 97 -4.41 11.65 -2.37
C PHE A 97 -2.87 11.55 -2.42
N ASN A 98 -2.19 12.18 -1.45
CA ASN A 98 -0.73 12.19 -1.30
C ASN A 98 0.06 12.55 -2.58
N ARG A 99 -0.01 13.81 -3.04
CA ARG A 99 0.77 14.28 -4.22
C ARG A 99 2.26 14.39 -3.96
N ASN A 100 2.65 14.48 -2.69
CA ASN A 100 4.03 14.56 -2.24
C ASN A 100 4.52 13.20 -1.70
N ALA A 101 4.04 12.11 -2.29
CA ALA A 101 4.48 10.77 -1.95
C ALA A 101 5.97 10.57 -2.28
N ARG A 102 6.64 9.75 -1.47
CA ARG A 102 8.04 9.34 -1.66
C ARG A 102 8.19 8.19 -2.65
N CYS A 103 7.14 7.40 -2.88
CA CYS A 103 7.08 6.32 -3.86
C CYS A 103 5.65 6.16 -4.43
N LEU A 104 5.48 5.40 -5.52
CA LEU A 104 4.17 5.07 -6.08
C LEU A 104 3.40 4.13 -5.14
N LEU A 105 3.98 2.97 -4.83
CA LEU A 105 3.41 2.01 -3.87
C LEU A 105 4.33 1.91 -2.66
N CYS A 106 3.74 1.99 -1.46
CA CYS A 106 4.42 1.68 -0.21
C CYS A 106 3.70 0.50 0.44
N ILE A 107 4.36 -0.64 0.53
CA ILE A 107 3.76 -1.91 0.92
C ILE A 107 4.40 -2.36 2.24
N GLU A 108 3.55 -2.62 3.23
CA GLU A 108 3.93 -3.19 4.53
C GLU A 108 3.25 -4.55 4.69
N ILE A 109 4.00 -5.57 5.11
CA ILE A 109 3.55 -6.95 5.24
C ILE A 109 3.59 -7.32 6.72
N GLU A 110 2.43 -7.62 7.30
CA GLU A 110 2.33 -7.87 8.73
C GLU A 110 1.66 -9.22 9.04
N ASP A 111 2.30 -9.99 9.92
CA ASP A 111 1.87 -11.32 10.35
C ASP A 111 1.24 -11.29 11.73
N SER A 112 1.97 -10.74 12.71
CA SER A 112 1.69 -10.91 14.14
C SER A 112 1.87 -9.64 14.97
N GLY A 113 2.12 -8.50 14.34
CA GLY A 113 2.32 -7.19 14.92
C GLY A 113 1.31 -6.83 16.00
N GLY A 114 1.81 -6.25 17.08
CA GLY A 114 0.97 -5.60 18.06
C GLY A 114 0.24 -4.41 17.44
N ARG A 115 -0.87 -3.96 18.06
CA ARG A 115 -1.65 -2.82 17.56
C ARG A 115 -0.80 -1.56 17.30
N LYS A 116 0.28 -1.35 18.07
CA LYS A 116 1.18 -0.20 17.86
C LYS A 116 1.99 -0.33 16.57
N HIS A 117 2.45 -1.53 16.22
CA HIS A 117 3.19 -1.77 14.98
C HIS A 117 2.27 -1.59 13.78
N CYS A 118 1.09 -2.23 13.78
CA CYS A 118 0.12 -2.08 12.70
C CYS A 118 -0.31 -0.62 12.46
N LEU A 119 -0.41 0.19 13.53
CA LEU A 119 -0.71 1.62 13.38
C LEU A 119 0.46 2.38 12.74
N GLY A 120 1.69 2.02 13.10
CA GLY A 120 2.90 2.54 12.46
C GLY A 120 2.93 2.22 10.97
N ASP A 121 2.71 0.96 10.60
CA ASP A 121 2.67 0.51 9.20
C ASP A 121 1.62 1.28 8.40
N LEU A 122 0.41 1.42 8.96
CA LEU A 122 -0.66 2.19 8.34
C LEU A 122 -0.27 3.65 8.09
N VAL A 123 0.36 4.29 9.06
CA VAL A 123 0.83 5.68 8.93
C VAL A 123 1.95 5.77 7.88
N ASN A 124 2.94 4.89 7.95
CA ASN A 124 4.09 4.88 7.04
C ASN A 124 3.65 4.65 5.59
N ALA A 125 2.87 3.59 5.35
CA ALA A 125 2.37 3.26 4.02
C ALA A 125 1.56 4.41 3.41
N SER A 126 0.67 5.01 4.19
CA SER A 126 -0.16 6.14 3.75
C SER A 126 0.65 7.41 3.49
N ALA A 127 1.65 7.70 4.35
CA ALA A 127 2.47 8.91 4.26
C ALA A 127 3.47 8.86 3.11
N LEU A 128 4.07 7.70 2.87
CA LEU A 128 5.17 7.53 1.92
C LEU A 128 4.67 7.14 0.53
N GLY A 129 3.64 6.30 0.44
CA GLY A 129 3.11 5.84 -0.84
C GLY A 129 2.12 6.81 -1.46
N ARG A 130 2.10 6.91 -2.78
CA ARG A 130 0.94 7.46 -3.50
C ARG A 130 -0.28 6.59 -3.18
N ILE A 131 -0.09 5.27 -3.19
CA ILE A 131 -0.97 4.28 -2.58
C ILE A 131 -0.18 3.56 -1.50
N GLY A 132 -0.75 3.50 -0.29
CA GLY A 132 -0.26 2.63 0.78
C GLY A 132 -0.97 1.28 0.68
N LEU A 133 -0.25 0.19 0.82
CA LEU A 133 -0.80 -1.17 0.79
C LEU A 133 -0.38 -1.92 2.06
N LEU A 134 -1.35 -2.37 2.84
CA LEU A 134 -1.13 -3.19 4.02
C LEU A 134 -1.56 -4.61 3.73
N VAL A 135 -0.60 -5.53 3.80
CA VAL A 135 -0.81 -6.95 3.51
C VAL A 135 -0.82 -7.73 4.82
N ALA A 136 -2.00 -8.17 5.24
CA ALA A 136 -2.19 -8.95 6.44
C ALA A 136 -2.02 -10.46 6.17
N ARG A 137 -1.07 -11.11 6.84
CA ARG A 137 -0.86 -12.58 6.75
C ARG A 137 -1.78 -13.37 7.67
N SER A 138 -2.44 -12.70 8.61
CA SER A 138 -3.44 -13.29 9.50
C SER A 138 -4.76 -12.52 9.53
N LYS A 139 -5.88 -13.24 9.76
CA LYS A 139 -7.21 -12.61 9.95
C LYS A 139 -7.22 -11.62 11.12
N LYS A 140 -6.38 -11.86 12.14
CA LYS A 140 -6.24 -10.99 13.30
C LYS A 140 -5.63 -9.65 12.87
N THR A 141 -4.54 -9.67 12.11
CA THR A 141 -3.87 -8.48 11.59
C THR A 141 -4.79 -7.69 10.65
N LEU A 142 -5.50 -8.37 9.76
CA LEU A 142 -6.49 -7.74 8.88
C LEU A 142 -7.50 -6.91 9.68
N LYS A 143 -8.10 -7.51 10.72
CA LYS A 143 -9.06 -6.82 11.60
C LYS A 143 -8.44 -5.65 12.35
N VAL A 144 -7.16 -5.74 12.73
CA VAL A 144 -6.46 -4.63 13.40
C VAL A 144 -6.30 -3.45 12.44
N PHE A 145 -5.81 -3.68 11.21
CA PHE A 145 -5.66 -2.62 10.20
C PHE A 145 -6.98 -1.94 9.88
N LEU A 146 -8.05 -2.71 9.61
CA LEU A 146 -9.37 -2.16 9.30
C LEU A 146 -9.90 -1.31 10.46
N ARG A 147 -9.85 -1.81 11.70
CA ARG A 147 -10.30 -1.06 12.88
C ARG A 147 -9.51 0.23 13.11
N GLN A 148 -8.22 0.23 12.83
CA GLN A 148 -7.38 1.43 12.95
C GLN A 148 -7.71 2.47 11.88
N ARG A 149 -7.95 2.03 10.65
CA ARG A 149 -8.43 2.89 9.57
C ARG A 149 -9.78 3.52 9.91
N VAL A 150 -10.74 2.71 10.37
CA VAL A 150 -12.05 3.20 10.86
C VAL A 150 -11.88 4.21 11.99
N TYR A 151 -11.02 3.92 12.95
CA TYR A 151 -10.77 4.84 14.07
C TYR A 151 -10.22 6.20 13.60
N LEU A 152 -9.25 6.21 12.70
CA LEU A 152 -8.69 7.46 12.15
C LEU A 152 -9.71 8.24 11.31
N ASN A 153 -10.55 7.53 10.55
CA ASN A 153 -11.67 8.10 9.79
C ASN A 153 -12.73 8.70 10.73
N TYR A 154 -13.05 8.02 11.84
CA TYR A 154 -13.95 8.53 12.86
C TYR A 154 -13.39 9.81 13.50
N LEU A 155 -12.12 9.83 13.90
CA LEU A 155 -11.50 11.05 14.44
C LEU A 155 -11.59 12.22 13.45
N LYS A 156 -11.43 11.95 12.16
CA LYS A 156 -11.59 12.95 11.08
C LYS A 156 -13.02 13.47 11.02
N SER A 157 -14.02 12.58 11.08
CA SER A 157 -15.45 12.97 10.97
C SER A 157 -15.91 13.85 12.12
N VAL A 158 -15.35 13.65 13.32
CA VAL A 158 -15.61 14.50 14.50
C VAL A 158 -14.62 15.67 14.65
N ARG A 159 -13.89 16.02 13.59
CA ARG A 159 -12.95 17.16 13.52
C ARG A 159 -11.87 17.15 14.62
N LYS A 160 -11.44 15.97 15.05
CA LYS A 160 -10.28 15.81 15.95
C LYS A 160 -8.99 15.81 15.14
N ASN A 161 -7.87 16.14 15.80
CA ASN A 161 -6.54 15.97 15.21
C ASN A 161 -6.33 14.49 14.86
N THR A 162 -6.02 14.21 13.60
CA THR A 162 -5.87 12.84 13.10
C THR A 162 -4.98 12.81 11.87
N PHE A 163 -4.53 11.62 11.52
CA PHE A 163 -3.77 11.33 10.31
C PHE A 163 -4.70 10.77 9.24
N ARG A 164 -4.54 11.21 7.99
CA ARG A 164 -5.39 10.79 6.87
C ARG A 164 -4.81 9.56 6.18
N THR A 165 -5.60 8.52 6.05
CA THR A 165 -5.23 7.22 5.46
C THR A 165 -6.10 6.88 4.25
N ASP A 166 -6.61 7.90 3.56
CA ASP A 166 -7.55 7.75 2.42
C ASP A 166 -6.94 6.95 1.24
N ASN A 167 -5.60 6.86 1.15
CA ASN A 167 -4.86 6.08 0.14
C ASN A 167 -4.35 4.71 0.64
N ALA A 168 -4.70 4.31 1.87
CA ALA A 168 -4.32 3.01 2.39
C ALA A 168 -5.33 1.94 1.99
N LEU A 169 -4.86 0.95 1.23
CA LEU A 169 -5.57 -0.27 0.92
C LEU A 169 -5.12 -1.37 1.88
N VAL A 170 -6.07 -2.18 2.31
CA VAL A 170 -5.85 -3.27 3.27
C VAL A 170 -6.34 -4.58 2.68
N LEU A 171 -5.42 -5.50 2.44
CA LEU A 171 -5.65 -6.81 1.83
C LEU A 171 -5.10 -7.92 2.71
N THR A 172 -5.62 -9.13 2.54
CA THR A 172 -4.92 -10.34 3.00
C THR A 172 -3.79 -10.72 2.03
N GLU A 173 -2.82 -11.50 2.51
CA GLU A 173 -1.76 -12.10 1.67
C GLU A 173 -2.36 -12.80 0.44
N ALA A 174 -3.38 -13.64 0.63
CA ALA A 174 -4.01 -14.37 -0.46
C ALA A 174 -4.66 -13.45 -1.52
N GLN A 175 -5.36 -12.40 -1.09
CA GLN A 175 -5.95 -11.43 -2.02
C GLN A 175 -4.88 -10.64 -2.80
N PHE A 176 -3.74 -10.35 -2.16
CA PHE A 176 -2.65 -9.68 -2.83
C PHE A 176 -1.96 -10.60 -3.83
N ASP A 177 -1.69 -11.86 -3.46
CA ASP A 177 -1.16 -12.89 -4.36
C ASP A 177 -2.06 -13.07 -5.59
N GLU A 178 -3.39 -13.09 -5.42
CA GLU A 178 -4.35 -13.12 -6.53
C GLU A 178 -4.20 -11.92 -7.49
N CYS A 179 -3.95 -10.72 -6.96
CA CYS A 179 -3.73 -9.53 -7.78
C CYS A 179 -2.39 -9.62 -8.53
N LEU A 180 -1.33 -10.09 -7.86
CA LEU A 180 0.00 -10.28 -8.46
C LEU A 180 -0.02 -11.36 -9.56
N ASP A 181 -0.76 -12.45 -9.36
CA ASP A 181 -0.88 -13.53 -10.34
C ASP A 181 -1.76 -13.20 -11.54
N ALA A 182 -2.49 -12.08 -11.49
CA ALA A 182 -3.19 -11.52 -12.63
C ALA A 182 -2.28 -10.65 -13.52
N ILE A 183 -1.12 -10.23 -13.02
CA ILE A 183 -0.14 -9.45 -13.80
C ILE A 183 0.30 -10.28 -15.02
N GLY A 184 0.17 -9.71 -16.22
CA GLY A 184 0.54 -10.35 -17.49
C GLY A 184 -0.49 -11.32 -18.07
N LYS A 185 -1.57 -11.66 -17.36
CA LYS A 185 -2.74 -12.36 -17.95
C LYS A 185 -3.61 -11.35 -18.70
N ARG A 186 -3.14 -10.83 -19.83
CA ARG A 186 -4.05 -10.15 -20.77
C ARG A 186 -5.04 -11.18 -21.30
N THR A 187 -6.30 -11.09 -20.90
CA THR A 187 -7.39 -11.61 -21.71
C THR A 187 -7.35 -10.89 -23.04
N ALA A 188 -7.34 -11.63 -24.15
CA ALA A 188 -7.54 -11.07 -25.47
C ALA A 188 -8.76 -10.14 -25.45
N PRO A 189 -8.76 -9.02 -26.19
CA PRO A 189 -9.95 -8.21 -26.32
C PRO A 189 -11.08 -9.10 -26.85
N SER A 190 -12.22 -9.11 -26.14
CA SER A 190 -13.44 -9.73 -26.65
C SER A 190 -13.81 -9.08 -27.99
N PRO A 191 -14.24 -9.88 -28.99
CA PRO A 191 -14.56 -9.38 -30.33
C PRO A 191 -15.72 -8.38 -30.33
#